data_AF-A0A433JNS9-F1
#
_entry.id   AF-A0A433JNS9-F1
#
_cell.length_a   1.000
_cell.length_b   1.000
_cell.length_c   1.000
_cell.angle_alpha   90.00
_cell.angle_beta   90.00
_cell.angle_gamma   90.00
#
_symmetry.space_group_name_H-M   'P 1'
#
loop_
_entity.id
_entity.type
_entity.pdbx_description
1 polymer ?
#
loop_
_entity_poly.entity_id
_entity_poly.type
_entity_poly.pdbx_seq_one_letter_code
_entity_poly.pdbx_strand_id
1 'polypeptide(L)'
;MITRIDEDTIWETVQKADRLLNRLPAEQIAYLGDDFPWDVTEDDVAIARRSLKGARVGAIQLGFEIAQLTVRENTAREDIARGA
;
A
#
# COMPACT_ATOMS: atom_id res chain seq x y z
N MET A 1 2.14 24.01 -4.01
CA MET A 1 0.80 23.51 -4.38
C MET A 1 0.36 22.57 -3.27
N ILE A 2 -0.59 22.97 -2.41
CA ILE A 2 -1.13 22.07 -1.39
C ILE A 2 -2.13 21.18 -2.13
N THR A 3 -1.72 19.96 -2.49
CA THR A 3 -2.64 18.94 -3.01
C THR A 3 -3.66 18.65 -1.91
N ARG A 4 -4.91 19.06 -2.14
CA ARG A 4 -6.04 18.70 -1.29
C ARG A 4 -6.11 17.18 -1.31
N ILE A 5 -5.82 16.56 -0.18
CA ILE A 5 -5.97 15.11 -0.04
C ILE A 5 -7.47 14.84 -0.19
N ASP A 6 -7.82 13.96 -1.11
CA ASP A 6 -9.20 13.63 -1.44
C ASP A 6 -9.74 12.58 -0.45
N GLU A 7 -11.04 12.63 -0.14
CA GLU A 7 -11.67 11.72 0.82
C GLU A 7 -11.58 10.27 0.36
N ASP A 8 -11.69 10.04 -0.95
CA ASP A 8 -11.55 8.73 -1.58
C ASP A 8 -10.13 8.17 -1.38
N THR A 9 -9.10 8.99 -1.57
CA THR A 9 -7.70 8.55 -1.36
C THR A 9 -7.40 8.21 0.10
N ILE A 10 -8.01 8.93 1.05
CA ILE A 10 -7.90 8.61 2.48
C ILE A 10 -8.59 7.28 2.76
N TRP A 11 -9.80 7.10 2.24
CA TRP A 11 -10.55 5.86 2.39
C TRP A 11 -9.75 4.68 1.82
N GLU A 12 -9.20 4.79 0.62
CA GLU A 12 -8.34 3.74 0.04
C GLU A 12 -7.16 3.40 0.95
N THR A 13 -6.47 4.42 1.46
CA THR A 13 -5.33 4.23 2.37
C THR A 13 -5.76 3.53 3.67
N VAL A 14 -6.98 3.80 4.18
CA VAL A 14 -7.55 3.08 5.33
C VAL A 14 -7.76 1.60 4.99
N GLN A 15 -8.35 1.30 3.83
CA GLN A 15 -8.61 -0.08 3.42
C GLN A 15 -7.30 -0.88 3.27
N LYS A 16 -6.27 -0.29 2.65
CA LYS A 16 -4.93 -0.91 2.56
C LYS A 16 -4.34 -1.16 3.95
N ALA A 17 -4.40 -0.17 4.84
CA ALA A 17 -3.87 -0.30 6.20
C ALA A 17 -4.58 -1.39 7.01
N ASP A 18 -5.92 -1.45 6.94
CA ASP A 18 -6.69 -2.45 7.68
C ASP A 18 -6.53 -3.85 7.10
N ARG A 19 -6.29 -3.98 5.78
CA ARG A 19 -5.89 -5.25 5.17
C ARG A 19 -4.53 -5.71 5.72
N LEU A 20 -3.53 -4.84 5.76
CA LEU A 20 -2.19 -5.14 6.28
C LEU A 20 -2.22 -5.52 7.78
N LEU A 21 -3.12 -4.91 8.54
CA LEU A 21 -3.30 -5.20 9.96
C LEU A 21 -4.19 -6.42 10.25
N ASN A 22 -4.67 -7.13 9.22
CA ASN A 22 -5.67 -8.21 9.34
C ASN A 22 -6.93 -7.77 10.10
N ARG A 23 -7.35 -6.52 9.91
CA ARG A 23 -8.57 -5.94 10.50
C ARG A 23 -9.71 -5.81 9.49
N LEU A 24 -9.41 -5.95 8.21
CA LEU A 24 -10.39 -5.87 7.14
C LEU A 24 -11.12 -7.22 6.97
N PRO A 25 -12.47 -7.28 7.07
CA PRO A 25 -13.22 -8.51 6.88
C PRO A 25 -13.02 -9.12 5.48
N ALA A 26 -13.08 -10.45 5.39
CA ALA A 26 -12.89 -11.16 4.13
C ALA A 26 -13.95 -10.79 3.09
N GLU A 27 -15.19 -10.55 3.53
CA GLU A 27 -16.30 -10.11 2.68
C GLU A 27 -16.01 -8.74 2.06
N GLN A 28 -15.39 -7.84 2.83
CA GLN A 28 -15.01 -6.52 2.35
C GLN A 28 -13.85 -6.62 1.33
N ILE A 29 -12.88 -7.51 1.56
CA ILE A 29 -11.81 -7.77 0.59
C ILE A 29 -12.40 -8.32 -0.71
N ALA A 30 -13.33 -9.28 -0.62
CA ALA A 30 -14.00 -9.86 -1.78
C ALA A 30 -14.85 -8.83 -2.55
N TYR A 31 -15.55 -7.94 -1.85
CA TYR A 31 -16.33 -6.87 -2.46
C TYR A 31 -15.45 -5.89 -3.26
N LEU A 32 -14.30 -5.51 -2.70
CA LEU A 32 -13.35 -4.61 -3.37
C LEU A 32 -12.62 -5.28 -4.53
N GLY A 33 -12.38 -6.58 -4.42
CA GLY A 33 -11.81 -7.40 -5.49
C GLY A 33 -10.37 -7.05 -5.85
N ASP A 34 -9.90 -7.63 -6.96
CA ASP A 34 -8.52 -7.47 -7.43
C ASP A 34 -8.28 -6.13 -8.15
N ASP A 35 -9.35 -5.47 -8.62
CA ASP A 35 -9.26 -4.15 -9.26
C ASP A 35 -8.99 -3.02 -8.25
N PHE A 36 -9.17 -3.27 -6.95
CA PHE A 36 -8.81 -2.31 -5.92
C PHE A 36 -7.28 -2.19 -5.83
N PRO A 37 -6.71 -0.97 -5.71
CA PRO A 37 -5.26 -0.74 -5.77
C PRO A 37 -4.57 -1.16 -4.47
N TRP A 38 -4.47 -2.46 -4.22
CA TRP A 38 -3.97 -2.99 -2.94
C TRP A 38 -2.49 -2.70 -2.67
N ASP A 39 -1.73 -2.44 -3.73
CA ASP A 39 -0.32 -2.07 -3.60
C ASP A 39 -0.17 -0.75 -2.86
N VAL A 40 0.79 -0.72 -1.94
CA VAL A 40 1.13 0.47 -1.16
C VAL A 40 2.16 1.28 -1.93
N THR A 41 1.84 2.54 -2.17
CA THR A 41 2.66 3.51 -2.89
C THR A 41 3.27 4.55 -1.95
N GLU A 42 4.17 5.39 -2.48
CA GLU A 42 4.71 6.52 -1.72
C GLU A 42 3.63 7.55 -1.36
N ASP A 43 2.64 7.74 -2.23
CA ASP A 43 1.51 8.64 -1.97
C ASP A 43 0.67 8.14 -0.79
N ASP A 44 0.44 6.83 -0.69
CA ASP A 44 -0.24 6.24 0.48
C ASP A 44 0.53 6.54 1.77
N VAL A 45 1.87 6.53 1.76
CA VAL A 45 2.71 6.89 2.91
C VAL A 45 2.52 8.37 3.28
N ALA A 46 2.49 9.26 2.28
CA ALA A 46 2.26 10.68 2.50
C ALA A 46 0.86 10.96 3.07
N ILE A 47 -0.17 10.28 2.56
CA ILE A 47 -1.56 10.35 3.04
C ILE A 47 -1.64 9.80 4.47
N ALA A 48 -1.07 8.63 4.73
CA ALA A 48 -1.09 7.98 6.03
C ALA A 48 -0.49 8.88 7.13
N ARG A 49 0.67 9.50 6.85
CA ARG A 49 1.34 10.41 7.81
C ARG A 49 0.51 11.65 8.14
N ARG A 50 -0.27 12.15 7.19
CA ARG A 50 -1.07 13.37 7.35
C ARG A 50 -2.45 13.09 7.97
N SER A 51 -3.08 11.99 7.56
CA SER A 51 -4.52 11.77 7.77
C SER A 51 -4.85 10.58 8.67
N LEU A 52 -3.98 9.57 8.78
CA LEU A 52 -4.22 8.39 9.61
C LEU A 52 -3.64 8.55 11.02
N LYS A 53 -4.01 7.63 11.92
CA LYS A 53 -3.58 7.61 13.32
C LYS A 53 -3.17 6.21 13.76
N GLY A 54 -2.24 6.16 14.71
CA GLY A 54 -1.81 4.94 15.38
C GLY A 54 -1.21 3.89 14.43
N ALA A 55 -1.53 2.62 14.68
CA ALA A 55 -0.94 1.47 13.99
C ALA A 55 -1.09 1.50 12.45
N ARG A 56 -2.13 2.18 11.92
CA ARG A 56 -2.34 2.30 10.47
C ARG A 56 -1.20 3.04 9.77
N VAL A 57 -0.59 4.03 10.41
CA VAL A 57 0.57 4.76 9.83
C VAL A 57 1.77 3.84 9.67
N GLY A 58 2.07 3.06 10.71
CA GLY A 58 3.18 2.10 10.69
C GLY A 58 2.94 0.95 9.71
N ALA A 59 1.70 0.48 9.60
CA ALA A 59 1.32 -0.56 8.64
C ALA A 59 1.59 -0.13 7.20
N ILE A 60 1.17 1.09 6.83
CA ILE A 60 1.42 1.63 5.48
C ILE A 60 2.91 1.83 5.22
N GLN A 61 3.67 2.33 6.20
CA GLN A 61 5.13 2.47 6.06
C GLN A 61 5.81 1.13 5.80
N LEU A 62 5.49 0.10 6.60
CA LEU A 62 6.07 -1.22 6.44
C LEU A 62 5.61 -1.90 5.13
N GLY A 63 4.34 -1.73 4.75
CA GLY A 63 3.80 -2.20 3.48
C GLY A 63 4.56 -1.62 2.28
N PHE A 64 4.87 -0.31 2.32
CA PHE A 64 5.69 0.34 1.30
C PHE A 64 7.12 -0.21 1.26
N GLU A 65 7.76 -0.39 2.42
CA GLU A 65 9.11 -0.96 2.50
C GLU A 65 9.18 -2.38 1.90
N ILE A 66 8.17 -3.21 2.19
CA ILE A 66 8.03 -4.55 1.61
C ILE A 66 7.87 -4.46 0.09
N ALA A 67 6.99 -3.59 -0.42
CA ALA A 67 6.80 -3.40 -1.85
C ALA A 67 8.12 -3.02 -2.55
N GLN A 68 8.90 -2.11 -1.96
CA GLN A 68 10.21 -1.71 -2.48
C GLN A 68 11.25 -2.84 -2.44
N LEU A 69 11.19 -3.73 -1.45
CA LEU A 69 12.05 -4.92 -1.41
C LEU A 69 11.68 -5.91 -2.52
N THR A 70 10.39 -6.15 -2.74
CA THR A 70 9.89 -7.05 -3.79
C THR A 70 10.24 -6.55 -5.19
N VAL A 71 10.10 -5.25 -5.47
CA VAL A 71 10.52 -4.67 -6.75
C VAL A 71 12.01 -4.89 -6.99
N ARG A 72 12.85 -4.60 -6.00
CA ARG A 72 14.31 -4.81 -6.12
C ARG A 72 14.68 -6.27 -6.35
N GLU A 73 14.02 -7.20 -5.65
CA GLU A 73 14.24 -8.63 -5.84
C GLU A 73 13.88 -9.08 -7.27
N ASN A 74 12.75 -8.60 -7.80
CA ASN A 74 12.32 -8.93 -9.15
C ASN A 74 13.29 -8.39 -10.21
N THR A 75 13.74 -7.14 -10.07
CA THR A 75 14.75 -6.56 -10.98
C THR A 75 16.05 -7.37 -10.96
N ALA A 76 16.53 -7.79 -9.79
CA ALA A 76 17.74 -8.60 -9.68
C ALA A 76 17.59 -9.97 -10.37
N ARG A 77 16.42 -10.61 -10.26
CA ARG A 77 16.12 -11.88 -10.93
C ARG A 77 16.11 -11.73 -12.46
N GLU A 78 15.52 -10.64 -12.96
CA GLU A 78 15.49 -10.35 -14.40
C GLU A 78 16.86 -10.05 -14.98
N ASP A 79 17.73 -9.36 -14.23
CA ASP A 79 19.12 -9.11 -14.63
C ASP A 79 19.91 -10.42 -14.74
N ILE A 80 19.73 -11.35 -13.78
CA ILE A 80 20.33 -12.69 -13.84
C ILE A 80 19.82 -13.46 -15.07
N ALA A 81 18.51 -13.45 -15.32
CA ALA A 81 17.91 -14.16 -16.44
C ALA A 81 18.35 -13.61 -17.82
N ARG A 82 18.70 -12.32 -17.91
CA ARG A 82 19.21 -11.69 -19.14
C ARG A 82 20.71 -11.89 -19.36
N GLY A 83 21.46 -12.27 -18.32
CA GLY A 83 22.90 -12.50 -18.36
C GLY A 83 23.33 -13.97 -18.54
N ALA A 84 22.38 -14.89 -18.66
CA ALA A 84 22.57 -16.32 -18.93
C ALA A 84 22.15 -16.67 -20.36
#